data_AF-A0A345Z4H8-F1
#
_entry.id   AF-A0A345Z4H8-F1
#
_cell.length_a   1.000
_cell.length_b   1.000
_cell.length_c   1.000
_cell.angle_alpha   90.00
_cell.angle_beta   90.00
_cell.angle_gamma   90.00
#
_symmetry.space_group_name_H-M   'P 1'
#
loop_
_entity.id
_entity.type
_entity.pdbx_description
1 polymer ?
#
loop_
_entity_poly.entity_id
_entity_poly.type
_entity_poly.pdbx_seq_one_letter_code
_entity_poly.pdbx_strand_id
1 'polypeptide(L)'
;MLLAQELSKLTSNLLIGFSFLAVLLAIGFVFIYKRWLRKRKVEKADFTTESGRYKIFSFWQNYFFIFMIFLCVVAGIFMFAMGISFYIPNK
;
A
#
# COMPACT_ATOMS: atom_id res chain seq x y z
N MET A 1 8.65 30.60 -18.15
CA MET A 1 7.96 29.55 -18.94
C MET A 1 8.76 28.24 -18.96
N LEU A 2 10.02 28.25 -19.43
CA LEU A 2 10.90 27.07 -19.45
C LEU A 2 11.09 26.38 -18.08
N LEU A 3 11.32 27.15 -17.02
CA LEU A 3 11.56 26.61 -15.67
C LEU A 3 10.32 25.87 -15.11
N ALA A 4 9.11 26.33 -15.43
CA ALA A 4 7.87 25.69 -15.01
C ALA A 4 7.61 24.36 -15.74
N GLN A 5 8.01 24.26 -17.01
CA GLN A 5 7.87 23.02 -17.79
C GLN A 5 8.84 21.93 -17.29
N GLU A 6 10.07 22.30 -16.97
CA GLU A 6 11.05 21.35 -16.41
C GLU A 6 10.65 20.89 -15.00
N LEU A 7 10.08 21.79 -14.18
CA LEU A 7 9.51 21.41 -12.89
C LEU A 7 8.33 20.44 -13.05
N SER A 8 7.41 20.70 -13.99
CA SER A 8 6.24 19.84 -14.25
C SER A 8 6.65 18.43 -14.67
N LYS A 9 7.66 18.30 -15.54
CA LYS A 9 8.21 16.99 -15.96
C LYS A 9 8.85 16.24 -14.78
N LEU A 10 9.60 16.94 -13.94
CA LEU A 10 10.23 16.35 -12.76
C LEU A 10 9.18 15.85 -11.76
N THR A 11 8.16 16.67 -11.47
CA THR A 11 7.04 16.29 -10.58
C THR A 11 6.23 15.12 -11.15
N SER A 12 5.96 15.12 -12.46
CA SER A 12 5.31 14.00 -13.15
C SER A 12 6.10 12.69 -12.98
N ASN A 13 7.39 12.72 -13.26
CA ASN A 13 8.25 11.53 -13.14
C ASN A 13 8.31 11.01 -11.70
N LEU A 14 8.37 11.89 -10.71
CA LEU A 14 8.31 11.50 -9.30
C LEU A 14 6.98 10.85 -8.94
N LEU A 15 5.85 11.43 -9.34
CA LEU A 15 4.51 10.90 -9.06
C LEU A 15 4.31 9.51 -9.68
N ILE A 16 4.74 9.32 -10.93
CA ILE A 16 4.68 8.02 -11.60
C ILE A 16 5.60 7.01 -10.88
N GLY A 17 6.82 7.43 -10.52
CA GLY A 17 7.76 6.59 -9.78
C GLY A 17 7.21 6.13 -8.42
N PHE A 18 6.64 7.06 -7.64
CA PHE A 18 6.01 6.73 -6.36
C PHE A 18 4.77 5.86 -6.49
N SER A 19 4.01 5.99 -7.58
CA SER A 19 2.89 5.08 -7.88
C SER A 19 3.39 3.63 -8.03
N PHE A 20 4.43 3.40 -8.84
CA PHE A 20 5.00 2.05 -8.97
C PHE A 20 5.55 1.54 -7.63
N LEU A 21 6.20 2.41 -6.84
CA LEU A 21 6.66 2.07 -5.50
C LEU A 21 5.51 1.66 -4.56
N ALA A 22 4.38 2.36 -4.60
CA ALA A 22 3.19 2.06 -3.81
C ALA A 22 2.61 0.68 -4.15
N VAL A 23 2.62 0.30 -5.44
CA VAL A 23 2.21 -1.04 -5.89
C VAL A 23 3.17 -2.11 -5.36
N LEU A 24 4.48 -1.87 -5.43
CA LEU A 24 5.48 -2.80 -4.87
C LEU A 24 5.32 -2.96 -3.36
N LEU A 25 5.05 -1.88 -2.63
CA LEU A 25 4.76 -1.92 -1.20
C LEU A 25 3.47 -2.69 -0.90
N ALA A 26 2.41 -2.50 -1.69
CA ALA A 26 1.17 -3.27 -1.55
C ALA A 26 1.42 -4.77 -1.71
N ILE A 27 2.21 -5.18 -2.71
CA ILE A 27 2.62 -6.58 -2.91
C ILE A 27 3.42 -7.08 -1.69
N GLY A 28 4.37 -6.28 -1.18
CA GLY A 28 5.12 -6.59 0.02
C GLY A 28 4.22 -6.83 1.25
N PHE A 29 3.23 -5.97 1.46
CA PHE A 29 2.23 -6.14 2.53
C PHE A 29 1.40 -7.42 2.34
N VAL A 30 1.01 -7.77 1.12
CA VAL A 30 0.31 -9.03 0.84
C VAL A 30 1.16 -10.25 1.22
N PHE A 31 2.47 -10.24 0.91
CA PHE A 31 3.38 -11.32 1.29
C PHE A 31 3.53 -11.44 2.82
N ILE A 32 3.73 -10.32 3.51
CA ILE A 32 3.82 -10.29 4.98
C ILE A 32 2.52 -10.78 5.60
N TYR A 33 1.38 -10.31 5.09
CA TYR A 33 0.06 -10.71 5.53
C TYR A 33 -0.18 -12.21 5.34
N LYS A 34 0.15 -12.76 4.17
CA LYS A 34 0.04 -14.21 3.89
C LYS A 34 0.93 -15.03 4.82
N ARG A 35 2.15 -14.56 5.11
CA ARG A 35 3.07 -15.20 6.07
C ARG A 35 2.53 -15.16 7.49
N TRP A 36 1.98 -14.01 7.92
CA TRP A 36 1.34 -13.84 9.22
C TRP A 36 0.11 -14.74 9.38
N LEU A 37 -0.74 -14.82 8.35
CA LEU A 37 -1.91 -15.71 8.33
C LEU A 37 -1.53 -17.18 8.47
N ARG A 38 -0.44 -17.60 7.80
CA ARG A 38 0.07 -18.97 7.87
C ARG A 38 0.56 -19.30 9.28
N LYS A 39 1.35 -18.42 9.92
CA LYS A 39 1.79 -18.59 11.31
C LYS A 39 0.61 -18.73 12.27
N ARG A 40 -0.38 -17.83 12.14
CA ARG A 40 -1.63 -17.86 12.91
C ARG A 40 -2.43 -19.16 12.74
N LYS A 41 -2.51 -19.71 11.54
CA LYS A 41 -3.23 -20.97 11.29
C LYS A 41 -2.55 -22.16 11.98
N VAL A 42 -1.22 -22.17 12.02
CA VAL A 42 -0.45 -23.18 12.74
C VAL A 42 -0.62 -23.02 14.24
N GLU A 43 -0.51 -21.80 14.77
CA GLU A 43 -0.71 -21.51 16.19
C GLU A 43 -2.14 -21.87 16.65
N LYS A 44 -3.19 -21.55 15.88
CA LYS A 44 -4.57 -21.93 16.24
C LYS A 44 -4.81 -23.44 16.31
N ALA A 45 -4.00 -24.26 15.63
CA ALA A 45 -4.11 -25.71 15.71
C ALA A 45 -3.53 -26.24 17.03
N ASP A 46 -2.55 -25.54 17.61
CA ASP A 46 -1.87 -25.91 18.86
C ASP A 46 -2.50 -25.26 20.12
N PHE A 47 -3.27 -24.16 19.99
CA PHE A 47 -3.74 -23.39 21.14
C PHE A 47 -5.25 -23.51 21.39
N THR A 48 -5.62 -24.43 22.29
CA THR A 48 -6.91 -24.48 23.02
C THR A 48 -7.14 -23.30 23.99
N THR A 49 -6.28 -22.27 24.01
CA THR A 49 -6.30 -21.21 25.03
C THR A 49 -5.72 -19.87 24.53
N GLU A 50 -6.31 -19.21 23.52
CA GLU A 50 -6.04 -17.77 23.30
C GLU A 50 -6.89 -16.94 24.28
N SER A 51 -6.25 -16.20 25.20
CA SER A 51 -6.94 -15.29 26.12
C SER A 51 -7.56 -14.12 25.34
N GLY A 52 -8.75 -13.67 25.77
CA GLY A 52 -9.60 -12.74 24.98
C GLY A 52 -8.93 -11.44 24.52
N ARG A 53 -7.87 -10.97 25.19
CA ARG A 53 -7.10 -9.78 24.80
C ARG A 53 -6.31 -9.96 23.51
N TYR A 54 -5.74 -11.15 23.25
CA TYR A 54 -5.01 -11.43 22.02
C TYR A 54 -5.92 -11.55 20.80
N LYS A 55 -7.20 -11.88 21.01
CA LYS A 55 -8.22 -11.97 19.98
C LYS A 55 -8.58 -10.59 19.39
N ILE A 56 -8.67 -9.58 20.26
CA ILE A 56 -8.92 -8.18 19.85
C ILE A 56 -7.70 -7.62 19.10
N PHE A 57 -6.50 -7.85 19.62
CA PHE A 57 -5.28 -7.41 18.93
C PHE A 57 -5.14 -8.06 17.55
N SER A 58 -5.46 -9.35 17.42
CA SER A 58 -5.52 -10.06 16.14
C SER A 58 -6.47 -9.41 15.14
N PHE A 59 -7.64 -8.97 15.61
CA PHE A 59 -8.67 -8.39 14.76
C PHE A 59 -8.20 -7.05 14.19
N TRP A 60 -7.66 -6.19 15.05
CA TRP A 60 -7.07 -4.91 14.65
C TRP A 60 -5.89 -5.07 13.71
N GLN A 61 -5.02 -6.05 13.95
CA GLN A 61 -3.87 -6.32 13.10
C GLN A 61 -4.29 -6.80 11.70
N ASN A 62 -5.33 -7.64 11.62
CA ASN A 62 -5.93 -8.05 10.35
C ASN A 62 -6.52 -6.85 9.58
N TYR A 63 -7.29 -6.00 10.26
CA TYR A 63 -7.87 -4.79 9.67
C TYR A 63 -6.78 -3.83 9.19
N PHE A 64 -5.69 -3.67 9.95
CA PHE A 64 -4.55 -2.82 9.59
C PHE A 64 -3.88 -3.26 8.29
N PHE A 65 -3.64 -4.57 8.10
CA PHE A 65 -3.06 -5.08 6.85
C PHE A 65 -3.96 -4.82 5.65
N ILE A 66 -5.26 -5.11 5.78
CA ILE A 66 -6.24 -4.87 4.70
C ILE A 66 -6.31 -3.37 4.36
N PHE A 67 -6.36 -2.53 5.40
CA PHE A 67 -6.39 -1.08 5.26
C PHE A 67 -5.12 -0.54 4.58
N MET A 68 -3.93 -0.99 4.98
CA MET A 68 -2.66 -0.57 4.35
C MET A 68 -2.56 -0.99 2.88
N ILE A 69 -2.99 -2.21 2.55
CA ILE A 69 -3.03 -2.68 1.16
C ILE A 69 -3.98 -1.80 0.34
N PHE A 70 -5.19 -1.56 0.84
CA PHE A 70 -6.17 -0.70 0.19
C PHE A 70 -5.62 0.72 -0.01
N LEU A 71 -5.02 1.30 1.02
CA LEU A 71 -4.47 2.65 0.99
C LEU A 71 -3.30 2.76 0.00
N CYS A 72 -2.42 1.77 -0.08
CA CYS A 72 -1.34 1.75 -1.08
C CYS A 72 -1.88 1.66 -2.51
N VAL A 73 -2.91 0.85 -2.75
CA VAL A 73 -3.52 0.71 -4.08
C VAL A 73 -4.22 2.01 -4.48
N VAL A 74 -5.03 2.60 -3.59
CA VAL A 74 -5.72 3.86 -3.85
C VAL A 74 -4.70 4.99 -4.07
N ALA A 75 -3.71 5.13 -3.19
CA ALA A 75 -2.67 6.14 -3.34
C ALA A 75 -1.87 5.95 -4.64
N GLY A 76 -1.54 4.72 -5.02
CA GLY A 76 -0.87 4.40 -6.27
C GLY A 76 -1.68 4.86 -7.49
N ILE A 77 -2.97 4.49 -7.55
CA ILE A 77 -3.87 4.89 -8.64
C ILE A 77 -4.00 6.41 -8.71
N PHE A 78 -4.18 7.08 -7.57
CA PHE A 78 -4.28 8.55 -7.52
C PHE A 78 -2.99 9.23 -7.98
N MET A 79 -1.83 8.77 -7.49
CA MET A 79 -0.53 9.31 -7.90
C MET A 79 -0.25 9.07 -9.38
N PHE A 80 -0.65 7.93 -9.93
CA PHE A 80 -0.54 7.65 -11.35
C PHE A 80 -1.40 8.58 -12.20
N ALA A 81 -2.69 8.74 -11.83
CA ALA A 81 -3.61 9.61 -12.53
C ALA A 81 -3.15 11.07 -12.50
N MET A 82 -2.68 11.56 -11.34
CA MET A 82 -2.07 12.89 -11.23
C MET A 82 -0.80 13.00 -12.07
N GLY A 83 0.09 12.00 -12.02
CA GLY A 83 1.32 11.97 -12.81
C GLY A 83 1.06 12.14 -14.31
N ILE A 84 0.08 11.43 -14.86
CA ILE A 84 -0.33 11.58 -16.27
C ILE A 84 -0.87 12.99 -16.56
N SER A 85 -1.68 13.54 -15.65
CA SER A 85 -2.22 14.90 -15.82
C SER A 85 -1.13 15.98 -15.80
N PHE A 86 -0.02 15.78 -15.09
CA PHE A 86 1.13 16.70 -15.10
C PHE A 86 2.09 16.43 -16.28
N TYR A 87 2.10 15.21 -16.83
CA TYR A 87 2.90 14.83 -18.00
C TYR A 87 2.34 15.39 -19.30
N ILE A 88 1.01 15.47 -19.40
CA ILE A 88 0.30 16.09 -20.52
C ILE A 88 -0.18 17.46 -20.04
N PRO A 89 0.68 18.49 -19.99
CA PRO A 89 0.19 19.83 -19.76
C PRO A 89 -0.73 20.16 -20.94
N ASN A 90 -2.03 20.35 -20.66
CA ASN A 90 -2.95 20.92 -21.63
C ASN A 90 -2.29 22.15 -22.26
N LYS A 91 -2.27 22.19 -23.59
CA LYS A 91 -1.78 23.33 -24.37
C LYS A 91 -2.48 24.62 -23.95
#